data_AF-A0A2N5Z4C0-F1
#
_entry.id   AF-A0A2N5Z4C0-F1
#
_cell.length_a   1.000
_cell.length_b   1.000
_cell.length_c   1.000
_cell.angle_alpha   90.00
_cell.angle_beta   90.00
_cell.angle_gamma   90.00
#
_symmetry.space_group_name_H-M   'P 1'
#
loop_
_entity.id
_entity.type
_entity.pdbx_description
1 polymer ?
#
loop_
_entity_poly.entity_id
_entity_poly.type
_entity_poly.pdbx_seq_one_letter_code
_entity_poly.pdbx_strand_id
1 'polypeptide(L)'
;MDNKPICSCCSGKKSGTHELIQHWDNTYNKVETEKLGWYEENPQPSLRLINKCNLAEDAAILNVGAGSTTLIDELLKLKYTNIIANDISSNAFDILKKRIGRDSQNVKFLIDDITLPYELAKLEKVDLWHDRAVLHFFTDKNEQNAYFDLLRKLVVKNGYVIIAVFNLNGATKCSGLPVCRYDENML
;
A
#
# COMPACT_ATOMS: atom_id res chain seq x y z
N MET A 1 -6.67 -3.54 -31.89
CA MET A 1 -5.35 -4.19 -31.91
C MET A 1 -4.59 -3.54 -30.76
N ASP A 2 -4.75 -4.10 -29.58
CA ASP A 2 -4.40 -3.42 -28.33
C ASP A 2 -2.97 -3.82 -27.96
N ASN A 3 -2.00 -3.02 -28.44
CA ASN A 3 -0.63 -3.08 -27.97
C ASN A 3 -0.55 -2.44 -26.57
N LYS A 4 -0.95 -3.17 -25.53
CA LYS A 4 -0.53 -2.85 -24.17
C LYS A 4 0.95 -3.21 -24.04
N PRO A 5 1.82 -2.30 -23.52
CA PRO A 5 3.20 -2.65 -23.27
C PRO A 5 3.25 -3.79 -22.26
N ILE A 6 3.83 -4.90 -22.70
CA ILE A 6 4.04 -6.08 -21.86
C ILE A 6 5.17 -5.72 -20.90
N CYS A 7 4.83 -5.64 -19.60
CA CYS A 7 5.81 -5.72 -18.52
C CYS A 7 6.62 -7.01 -18.73
N SER A 8 7.82 -6.92 -19.30
CA SER A 8 8.77 -8.02 -19.36
C SER A 8 9.33 -8.23 -17.96
N CYS A 9 8.47 -8.67 -17.05
CA CYS A 9 8.76 -8.71 -15.63
C CYS A 9 9.19 -10.13 -15.26
N CYS A 10 10.38 -10.20 -14.69
CA CYS A 10 11.22 -11.37 -14.48
C CYS A 10 10.44 -12.57 -13.93
N SER A 11 10.80 -13.77 -14.40
CA SER A 11 10.32 -15.07 -13.90
C SER A 11 10.83 -15.36 -12.47
N GLY A 12 10.37 -14.57 -11.50
CA GLY A 12 10.59 -14.80 -10.09
C GLY A 12 9.73 -15.96 -9.59
N LYS A 13 10.27 -16.79 -8.68
CA LYS A 13 9.44 -17.75 -7.95
C LYS A 13 8.41 -16.99 -7.13
N LYS A 14 7.14 -17.35 -7.29
CA LYS A 14 6.04 -16.87 -6.45
C LYS A 14 6.30 -17.26 -4.98
N SER A 15 6.32 -16.27 -4.10
CA SER A 15 6.30 -16.49 -2.66
C SER A 15 4.84 -16.74 -2.24
N GLY A 16 4.56 -17.73 -1.40
CA GLY A 16 3.23 -17.86 -0.84
C GLY A 16 2.95 -16.75 0.17
N THR A 17 1.66 -16.51 0.43
CA THR A 17 1.18 -15.53 1.42
C THR A 17 1.81 -15.75 2.78
N HIS A 18 1.99 -17.01 3.20
CA HIS A 18 2.62 -17.34 4.48
C HIS A 18 4.10 -16.91 4.55
N GLU A 19 4.87 -17.17 3.49
CA GLU A 19 6.27 -16.75 3.40
C GLU A 19 6.41 -15.22 3.37
N LEU A 20 5.47 -14.51 2.72
CA LEU A 20 5.45 -13.05 2.71
C LEU A 20 5.13 -12.47 4.09
N ILE A 21 4.13 -13.02 4.79
CA ILE A 21 3.83 -12.64 6.19
C ILE A 21 5.09 -12.83 7.05
N GLN A 22 5.70 -14.00 6.98
CA GLN A 22 6.90 -14.29 7.75
C GLN A 22 8.07 -13.35 7.40
N HIS A 23 8.24 -13.00 6.12
CA HIS A 23 9.26 -12.05 5.67
C HIS A 23 9.04 -10.66 6.30
N TRP A 24 7.82 -10.14 6.22
CA TRP A 24 7.51 -8.79 6.71
C TRP A 24 7.49 -8.73 8.24
N ASP A 25 6.91 -9.71 8.93
CA ASP A 25 6.93 -9.81 10.39
C ASP A 25 8.37 -9.86 10.93
N ASN A 26 9.23 -10.66 10.30
CA ASN A 26 10.64 -10.70 10.66
C ASN A 26 11.34 -9.36 10.44
N THR A 27 11.01 -8.64 9.38
CA THR A 27 11.60 -7.34 9.09
C THR A 27 11.20 -6.32 10.14
N TYR A 28 9.90 -6.20 10.45
CA TYR A 28 9.39 -5.29 11.47
C TYR A 28 9.84 -5.63 12.89
N ASN A 29 10.12 -6.91 13.19
CA ASN A 29 10.66 -7.31 14.49
C ASN A 29 12.15 -6.98 14.67
N LYS A 30 12.93 -7.01 13.59
CA LYS A 30 14.40 -6.91 13.67
C LYS A 30 14.93 -5.50 13.42
N VAL A 31 14.17 -4.69 12.69
CA VAL A 31 14.62 -3.38 12.23
C VAL A 31 13.67 -2.32 12.78
N GLU A 32 14.23 -1.36 13.51
CA GLU A 32 13.48 -0.18 13.96
C GLU A 32 12.88 0.56 12.77
N THR A 33 11.69 1.13 12.94
CA THR A 33 10.94 1.74 11.83
C THR A 33 11.76 2.80 11.10
N GLU A 34 12.48 3.63 11.84
CA GLU A 34 13.32 4.73 11.33
C GLU A 34 14.51 4.24 10.49
N LYS A 35 14.86 2.96 10.59
CA LYS A 35 15.96 2.32 9.85
C LYS A 35 15.48 1.53 8.64
N LEU A 36 14.17 1.41 8.41
CA LEU A 36 13.62 0.74 7.23
C LEU A 36 13.89 1.59 5.98
N GLY A 37 14.28 0.94 4.88
CA GLY A 37 14.63 1.64 3.63
C GLY A 37 13.47 2.37 2.95
N TRP A 38 12.23 2.15 3.41
CA TRP A 38 11.03 2.84 2.95
C TRP A 38 10.48 3.84 3.97
N TYR A 39 11.13 4.00 5.12
CA TYR A 39 10.71 4.95 6.13
C TYR A 39 10.76 6.38 5.61
N GLU A 40 9.76 7.16 6.00
CA GLU A 40 9.71 8.60 5.81
C GLU A 40 9.24 9.24 7.11
N GLU A 41 10.06 10.11 7.70
CA GLU A 41 9.70 10.85 8.91
C GLU A 41 8.49 11.77 8.64
N ASN A 42 8.48 12.39 7.46
CA ASN A 42 7.40 13.26 7.03
C ASN A 42 6.93 12.88 5.60
N PRO A 43 5.68 12.42 5.43
CA PRO A 43 5.18 11.92 4.17
C PRO A 43 4.66 13.02 3.24
N GLN A 44 5.46 14.08 3.09
CA GLN A 44 5.10 15.27 2.32
C GLN A 44 4.65 14.99 0.88
N PRO A 45 5.30 14.11 0.09
CA PRO A 45 4.84 13.85 -1.28
C PRO A 45 3.41 13.29 -1.31
N SER A 46 3.12 12.31 -0.46
CA SER A 46 1.78 11.73 -0.31
C SER A 46 0.78 12.77 0.14
N LEU A 47 1.08 13.53 1.21
CA LEU A 47 0.19 14.58 1.71
C LEU A 47 -0.13 15.65 0.67
N ARG A 48 0.86 16.06 -0.15
CA ARG A 48 0.64 17.04 -1.23
C ARG A 48 -0.30 16.51 -2.30
N LEU A 49 -0.19 15.23 -2.65
CA LEU A 49 -1.08 14.60 -3.63
C LEU A 49 -2.49 14.43 -3.05
N ILE A 50 -2.61 13.97 -1.81
CA ILE A 50 -3.90 13.83 -1.12
C ILE A 50 -4.61 15.17 -1.00
N ASN A 51 -3.89 16.24 -0.64
CA ASN A 51 -4.47 17.59 -0.56
C ASN A 51 -4.99 18.08 -1.92
N LYS A 52 -4.36 17.70 -3.04
CA LYS A 52 -4.85 18.02 -4.39
C LYS A 52 -6.12 17.29 -4.77
N CYS A 53 -6.43 16.17 -4.12
CA CYS A 53 -7.68 15.44 -4.33
C CYS A 53 -8.90 16.19 -3.77
N ASN A 54 -8.68 17.18 -2.88
CA ASN A 54 -9.72 18.00 -2.26
C ASN A 54 -10.87 17.15 -1.65
N LEU A 55 -10.47 16.11 -0.91
CA LEU A 55 -11.38 15.17 -0.26
C LEU A 55 -11.99 15.79 0.99
N ALA A 56 -13.26 15.47 1.26
CA ALA A 56 -13.89 15.77 2.54
C ALA A 56 -13.23 14.99 3.69
N GLU A 57 -13.35 15.49 4.92
CA GLU A 57 -12.76 14.85 6.11
C GLU A 57 -13.35 13.45 6.41
N ASP A 58 -14.55 13.16 5.92
CA ASP A 58 -15.20 11.84 6.03
C ASP A 58 -14.94 10.91 4.84
N ALA A 59 -14.15 11.36 3.85
CA ALA A 59 -13.77 10.54 2.71
C ALA A 59 -13.05 9.26 3.15
N ALA A 60 -13.42 8.14 2.53
CA ALA A 60 -12.82 6.84 2.79
C ALA A 60 -11.43 6.75 2.14
N ILE A 61 -10.38 6.68 2.97
CA ILE A 61 -8.99 6.62 2.52
C ILE A 61 -8.41 5.26 2.85
N LEU A 62 -8.15 4.44 1.83
CA LEU A 62 -7.43 3.17 1.97
C LEU A 62 -5.95 3.37 1.70
N ASN A 63 -5.13 3.12 2.72
CA ASN A 63 -3.68 3.07 2.63
C ASN A 63 -3.22 1.60 2.57
N VAL A 64 -2.74 1.17 1.41
CA VAL A 64 -2.33 -0.19 1.09
C VAL A 64 -0.87 -0.42 1.48
N GLY A 65 -0.60 -1.55 2.16
CA GLY A 65 0.70 -1.85 2.77
C GLY A 65 1.19 -0.72 3.65
N ALA A 66 0.32 -0.30 4.57
CA ALA A 66 0.55 0.84 5.43
C ALA A 66 1.81 0.68 6.30
N GLY A 67 2.21 -0.54 6.60
CA GLY A 67 3.36 -0.81 7.43
C GLY A 67 3.24 -0.09 8.77
N SER A 68 4.32 0.60 9.12
CA SER A 68 4.38 1.54 10.23
C SER A 68 4.40 3.03 9.79
N THR A 69 3.91 3.33 8.57
CA THR A 69 4.01 4.66 7.93
C THR A 69 3.53 5.82 8.79
N THR A 70 4.23 6.95 8.73
CA THR A 70 3.87 8.22 9.37
C THR A 70 2.67 8.91 8.71
N LEU A 71 2.22 8.45 7.53
CA LEU A 71 1.08 9.03 6.82
C LEU A 71 -0.22 8.96 7.63
N ILE A 72 -0.44 7.87 8.36
CA ILE A 72 -1.65 7.70 9.16
C ILE A 72 -1.75 8.77 10.25
N ASP A 73 -0.63 9.11 10.89
CA ASP A 73 -0.55 10.18 11.89
C ASP A 73 -0.96 11.53 11.31
N GLU A 74 -0.44 11.84 10.12
CA GLU A 74 -0.71 13.11 9.46
C GLU A 74 -2.16 13.19 8.99
N LEU A 75 -2.74 12.09 8.48
CA LEU A 75 -4.16 12.04 8.14
C LEU A 75 -5.06 12.26 9.37
N LEU A 76 -4.72 11.67 10.52
CA LEU A 76 -5.42 11.89 11.79
C LEU A 76 -5.31 13.36 12.26
N LYS A 77 -4.12 13.97 12.13
CA LYS A 77 -3.91 15.40 12.44
C LYS A 77 -4.76 16.31 11.54
N LEU A 78 -4.90 15.94 10.27
CA LEU A 78 -5.76 16.59 9.28
C LEU A 78 -7.25 16.29 9.44
N LYS A 79 -7.65 15.58 10.50
CA LYS A 79 -9.06 15.30 10.86
C LYS A 79 -9.80 14.38 9.91
N TYR A 80 -9.09 13.62 9.07
CA TYR A 80 -9.74 12.53 8.35
C TYR A 80 -10.29 11.49 9.33
N THR A 81 -11.56 11.10 9.13
CA THR A 81 -12.30 10.25 10.07
C THR A 81 -12.56 8.83 9.55
N ASN A 82 -12.34 8.58 8.26
CA ASN A 82 -12.56 7.29 7.63
C ASN A 82 -11.27 6.72 7.02
N ILE A 83 -10.27 6.56 7.88
CA ILE A 83 -8.95 6.05 7.50
C ILE A 83 -8.93 4.53 7.62
N ILE A 84 -8.52 3.84 6.55
CA ILE A 84 -8.38 2.40 6.48
C ILE A 84 -6.90 2.08 6.19
N ALA A 85 -6.24 1.37 7.10
CA ALA A 85 -4.88 0.88 6.91
C ALA A 85 -4.92 -0.63 6.62
N ASN A 86 -4.36 -1.05 5.50
CA ASN A 86 -4.15 -2.46 5.17
C ASN A 86 -2.66 -2.81 5.22
N ASP A 87 -2.33 -3.96 5.78
CA ASP A 87 -0.99 -4.57 5.68
C ASP A 87 -1.13 -6.09 5.80
N ILE A 88 -0.12 -6.84 5.38
CA ILE A 88 -0.09 -8.29 5.56
C ILE A 88 0.54 -8.67 6.92
N SER A 89 1.34 -7.77 7.51
CA SER A 89 2.04 -7.97 8.77
C SER A 89 1.25 -7.39 9.95
N SER A 90 0.89 -8.24 10.90
CA SER A 90 0.34 -7.78 12.18
C SER A 90 1.34 -6.94 12.96
N ASN A 91 2.63 -7.25 12.85
CA ASN A 91 3.69 -6.62 13.62
C ASN A 91 3.89 -5.16 13.20
N ALA A 92 3.71 -4.87 11.91
CA ALA A 92 3.68 -3.50 11.41
C ALA A 92 2.60 -2.66 12.10
N PHE A 93 1.41 -3.25 12.28
CA PHE A 93 0.30 -2.58 12.97
C PHE A 93 0.52 -2.44 14.47
N ASP A 94 1.16 -3.40 15.13
CA ASP A 94 1.51 -3.23 16.55
C ASP A 94 2.40 -2.01 16.76
N ILE A 95 3.39 -1.80 15.87
CA ILE A 95 4.26 -0.63 15.89
C ILE A 95 3.45 0.65 15.60
N LEU A 96 2.65 0.64 14.54
CA LEU A 96 1.84 1.80 14.13
C LEU A 96 0.85 2.20 15.23
N LYS A 97 0.08 1.26 15.76
CA LYS A 97 -0.89 1.49 16.84
C LYS A 97 -0.23 2.00 18.10
N LYS A 98 0.94 1.45 18.46
CA LYS A 98 1.71 1.95 19.60
C LYS A 98 2.13 3.41 19.40
N ARG A 99 2.51 3.80 18.19
CA ARG A 99 2.96 5.16 17.85
C ARG A 99 1.81 6.18 17.89
N ILE A 100 0.65 5.86 17.32
CA ILE A 100 -0.53 6.76 17.30
C ILE A 100 -1.39 6.67 18.58
N GLY A 101 -1.11 5.70 19.46
CA GLY A 101 -1.74 5.58 20.77
C GLY A 101 -3.26 5.48 20.70
N ARG A 102 -3.96 6.36 21.44
CA ARG A 102 -5.44 6.36 21.51
C ARG A 102 -6.10 6.66 20.18
N ASP A 103 -5.43 7.36 19.26
CA ASP A 103 -5.99 7.67 17.95
C ASP A 103 -6.14 6.44 17.06
N SER A 104 -5.52 5.30 17.43
CA SER A 104 -5.74 4.02 16.76
C SER A 104 -7.21 3.57 16.73
N GLN A 105 -8.05 4.05 17.65
CA GLN A 105 -9.49 3.76 17.62
C GLN A 105 -10.21 4.43 16.42
N ASN A 106 -9.58 5.43 15.80
CA ASN A 106 -10.11 6.17 14.65
C ASN A 106 -9.60 5.63 13.30
N VAL A 107 -8.89 4.50 13.30
CA VAL A 107 -8.34 3.88 12.09
C VAL A 107 -8.83 2.44 12.00
N LYS A 108 -9.37 2.06 10.84
CA LYS A 108 -9.72 0.66 10.54
C LYS A 108 -8.48 -0.09 10.07
N PHE A 109 -8.01 -1.05 10.86
CA PHE A 109 -6.85 -1.89 10.52
C PHE A 109 -7.28 -3.21 9.91
N LEU A 110 -6.76 -3.54 8.73
CA LEU A 110 -7.08 -4.75 7.99
C LEU A 110 -5.82 -5.57 7.70
N ILE A 111 -5.65 -6.67 8.42
CA ILE A 111 -4.59 -7.65 8.13
C ILE A 111 -5.10 -8.55 7.01
N ASP A 112 -4.65 -8.32 5.79
CA ASP A 112 -5.15 -9.04 4.61
C ASP A 112 -4.14 -8.99 3.45
N ASP A 113 -4.12 -10.05 2.64
CA ASP A 113 -3.32 -10.13 1.42
C ASP A 113 -4.09 -9.47 0.27
N ILE A 114 -3.56 -8.40 -0.29
CA ILE A 114 -4.23 -7.65 -1.35
C ILE A 114 -4.38 -8.43 -2.66
N THR A 115 -3.56 -9.46 -2.87
CA THR A 115 -3.62 -10.34 -4.06
C THR A 115 -4.56 -11.52 -3.86
N LEU A 116 -4.95 -11.82 -2.62
CA LEU A 116 -5.91 -12.85 -2.24
C LEU A 116 -6.88 -12.30 -1.17
N PRO A 117 -7.63 -11.23 -1.48
CA PRO A 117 -8.32 -10.44 -0.48
C PRO A 117 -9.51 -11.17 0.14
N TYR A 118 -9.60 -11.16 1.47
CA TYR A 118 -10.75 -11.66 2.22
C TYR A 118 -11.52 -10.54 2.94
N GLU A 119 -10.85 -9.75 3.76
CA GLU A 119 -11.44 -8.61 4.47
C GLU A 119 -11.59 -7.38 3.55
N LEU A 120 -10.57 -7.11 2.73
CA LEU A 120 -10.61 -6.05 1.72
C LEU A 120 -11.75 -6.28 0.72
N ALA A 121 -12.04 -7.54 0.38
CA ALA A 121 -13.11 -7.88 -0.55
C ALA A 121 -14.52 -7.54 -0.03
N LYS A 122 -14.67 -7.32 1.28
CA LYS A 122 -15.92 -6.97 1.96
C LYS A 122 -16.06 -5.47 2.21
N LEU A 123 -15.04 -4.67 1.91
CA LEU A 123 -15.11 -3.23 2.09
C LEU A 123 -16.16 -2.60 1.18
N GLU A 124 -16.78 -1.56 1.72
CA GLU A 124 -17.43 -0.56 0.88
C GLU A 124 -16.39 0.16 0.01
N LYS A 125 -16.87 0.87 -1.01
CA LYS A 125 -15.98 1.59 -1.90
C LYS A 125 -15.29 2.77 -1.19
N VAL A 126 -14.11 3.11 -1.66
CA VAL A 126 -13.23 4.14 -1.10
C VAL A 126 -13.05 5.31 -2.05
N ASP A 127 -12.88 6.50 -1.51
CA ASP A 127 -12.65 7.74 -2.25
C ASP A 127 -11.20 7.89 -2.70
N LEU A 128 -10.28 7.31 -1.92
CA LEU A 128 -8.85 7.32 -2.22
C LEU A 128 -8.22 5.95 -1.96
N TRP A 129 -7.54 5.44 -2.99
CA TRP A 129 -6.56 4.35 -2.88
C TRP A 129 -5.16 4.94 -2.88
N HIS A 130 -4.44 4.78 -1.77
CA HIS A 130 -3.05 5.20 -1.65
C HIS A 130 -2.16 3.96 -1.49
N ASP A 131 -1.24 3.76 -2.42
CA ASP A 131 -0.22 2.71 -2.41
C ASP A 131 1.15 3.36 -2.60
N ARG A 132 1.98 3.23 -1.57
CA ARG A 132 3.38 3.63 -1.63
C ARG A 132 4.22 2.39 -1.36
N ALA A 133 4.74 1.80 -2.44
CA ALA A 133 5.66 0.67 -2.49
C ALA A 133 5.07 -0.76 -2.49
N VAL A 134 3.76 -0.99 -2.55
CA VAL A 134 3.20 -2.36 -2.58
C VAL A 134 3.15 -2.94 -3.99
N LEU A 135 2.55 -2.23 -4.95
CA LEU A 135 2.37 -2.71 -6.33
C LEU A 135 3.67 -3.23 -6.96
N HIS A 136 4.82 -2.64 -6.62
CA HIS A 136 6.10 -3.08 -7.18
C HIS A 136 6.55 -4.45 -6.69
N PHE A 137 6.00 -5.03 -5.63
CA PHE A 137 6.35 -6.39 -5.22
C PHE A 137 5.66 -7.47 -6.06
N PHE A 138 4.62 -7.12 -6.81
CA PHE A 138 3.89 -8.07 -7.66
C PHE A 138 4.60 -8.26 -9.00
N THR A 139 5.40 -9.32 -9.05
CA THR A 139 6.19 -9.70 -10.23
C THR A 139 5.46 -10.72 -11.10
N ASP A 140 4.50 -11.45 -10.54
CA ASP A 140 3.62 -12.35 -11.30
C ASP A 140 2.40 -11.61 -11.88
N LYS A 141 1.98 -12.02 -13.08
CA LYS A 141 0.86 -11.35 -13.76
C LYS A 141 -0.48 -11.56 -13.04
N ASN A 142 -0.67 -12.68 -12.35
CA ASN A 142 -1.91 -12.92 -11.62
C ASN A 142 -2.00 -12.06 -10.36
N GLU A 143 -0.88 -11.83 -9.67
CA GLU A 143 -0.80 -10.90 -8.53
C GLU A 143 -1.12 -9.47 -8.96
N GLN A 144 -0.55 -9.02 -10.08
CA GLN A 144 -0.86 -7.72 -10.67
C GLN A 144 -2.34 -7.61 -11.06
N ASN A 145 -2.90 -8.62 -11.73
CA ASN A 145 -4.29 -8.62 -12.12
C ASN A 145 -5.21 -8.56 -10.89
N ALA A 146 -4.93 -9.37 -9.85
CA ALA A 146 -5.70 -9.36 -8.60
C ALA A 146 -5.66 -7.99 -7.91
N TYR A 147 -4.47 -7.37 -7.83
CA TYR A 147 -4.32 -6.02 -7.31
C TYR A 147 -5.20 -5.01 -8.06
N PHE A 148 -5.10 -4.97 -9.39
CA PHE A 148 -5.83 -4.01 -10.20
C PHE A 148 -7.34 -4.30 -10.24
N ASP A 149 -7.76 -5.57 -10.14
CA ASP A 149 -9.17 -5.96 -10.02
C ASP A 149 -9.76 -5.47 -8.70
N LEU A 150 -9.04 -5.65 -7.60
CA LEU A 150 -9.47 -5.14 -6.29
C LEU A 150 -9.53 -3.62 -6.27
N LEU A 151 -8.52 -2.94 -6.82
CA LEU A 151 -8.50 -1.49 -6.97
C LEU A 151 -9.72 -1.00 -7.75
N ARG A 152 -9.99 -1.58 -8.93
CA ARG A 152 -11.18 -1.22 -9.74
C ARG A 152 -12.50 -1.49 -9.02
N LYS A 153 -12.56 -2.54 -8.20
CA LYS A 153 -13.75 -2.89 -7.42
C LYS A 153 -14.00 -1.86 -6.30
N LEU A 154 -12.95 -1.47 -5.59
CA LEU A 154 -13.06 -0.67 -4.37
C LEU A 154 -13.05 0.83 -4.63
N VAL A 155 -12.38 1.35 -5.66
CA VAL A 155 -12.37 2.81 -5.87
C VAL A 155 -13.71 3.27 -6.45
N VAL A 156 -14.30 4.30 -5.86
CA VAL A 156 -15.54 4.92 -6.36
C VAL A 156 -15.34 5.53 -7.75
N LYS A 157 -16.43 5.73 -8.49
CA LYS A 157 -16.37 6.53 -9.71
C LYS A 157 -15.93 7.96 -9.35
N ASN A 158 -14.96 8.49 -10.08
CA ASN A 158 -14.30 9.79 -9.80
C ASN A 158 -13.47 9.81 -8.50
N GLY A 159 -13.21 8.65 -7.88
CA GLY A 159 -12.23 8.53 -6.80
C GLY A 159 -10.80 8.67 -7.31
N TYR A 160 -9.86 8.73 -6.39
CA TYR A 160 -8.45 8.94 -6.67
C TYR A 160 -7.61 7.69 -6.40
N VAL A 161 -6.53 7.57 -7.18
CA VAL A 161 -5.52 6.53 -7.01
C VAL A 161 -4.17 7.22 -6.99
N ILE A 162 -3.43 7.03 -5.90
CA ILE A 162 -2.05 7.49 -5.76
C ILE A 162 -1.17 6.25 -5.63
N ILE A 163 -0.30 6.04 -6.61
CA ILE A 163 0.62 4.91 -6.65
C ILE A 163 2.06 5.43 -6.75
N ALA A 164 2.93 4.97 -5.87
CA ALA A 164 4.36 5.23 -5.91
C ALA A 164 5.14 3.92 -6.06
N VAL A 165 5.78 3.76 -7.21
CA VAL A 165 6.52 2.56 -7.63
C VAL A 165 7.87 2.94 -8.21
N PHE A 166 8.78 1.97 -8.34
CA PHE A 166 10.05 2.20 -9.01
C PHE A 166 9.84 2.43 -10.51
N ASN A 167 10.44 3.49 -11.06
CA ASN A 167 10.48 3.71 -12.50
C ASN A 167 11.36 2.65 -13.20
N LEU A 168 11.35 2.60 -14.54
CA LEU A 168 12.11 1.62 -15.34
C LEU A 168 13.63 1.61 -15.08
N ASN A 169 14.20 2.69 -14.56
CA ASN A 169 15.61 2.82 -14.20
C ASN A 169 15.86 2.70 -12.68
N GLY A 170 14.80 2.47 -11.90
CA GLY A 170 14.85 2.33 -10.46
C GLY A 170 15.40 0.98 -10.01
N ALA A 171 15.35 0.77 -8.69
CA ALA A 171 15.85 -0.44 -8.05
C ALA A 171 15.15 -1.69 -8.61
N THR A 172 15.91 -2.78 -8.72
CA THR A 172 15.40 -4.10 -9.15
C THR A 172 15.06 -5.02 -7.97
N LYS A 173 15.39 -4.59 -6.75
CA LYS A 173 15.02 -5.23 -5.50
C LYS A 173 14.66 -4.20 -4.44
N CYS A 174 13.76 -4.55 -3.55
CA CYS A 174 13.43 -3.83 -2.33
C CYS A 174 13.28 -4.85 -1.19
N SER A 175 13.85 -4.58 -0.01
CA SER A 175 13.81 -5.51 1.13
C SER A 175 14.34 -6.92 0.82
N GLY A 176 15.23 -7.05 -0.17
CA GLY A 176 15.73 -8.35 -0.65
C GLY A 176 14.78 -9.11 -1.57
N LEU A 177 13.56 -8.61 -1.80
CA LEU A 177 12.59 -9.15 -2.73
C LEU A 177 12.77 -8.54 -4.13
N PRO A 178 12.51 -9.31 -5.21
CA PRO A 178 12.47 -8.75 -6.55
C PRO A 178 11.32 -7.74 -6.67
N VAL A 179 11.50 -6.71 -7.50
CA VAL A 179 10.43 -5.75 -7.79
C VAL A 179 10.16 -5.66 -9.28
N CYS A 180 8.91 -5.37 -9.59
CA CYS A 180 8.43 -4.88 -10.86
C CYS A 180 8.65 -3.36 -10.95
N ARG A 181 9.10 -2.88 -12.11
CA ARG A 181 9.29 -1.45 -12.39
C ARG A 181 8.25 -1.01 -13.41
N TYR A 182 7.73 0.19 -13.24
CA TYR A 182 6.61 0.72 -14.03
C TYR A 182 6.98 2.03 -14.72
N ASP A 183 6.27 2.33 -15.80
CA ASP A 183 6.17 3.67 -16.39
C ASP A 183 4.70 4.10 -16.47
N GLU A 184 4.45 5.27 -17.06
CA GLU A 184 3.11 5.83 -17.26
C GLU A 184 2.21 4.99 -18.17
N ASN A 185 2.76 4.21 -19.09
CA ASN A 185 1.99 3.41 -20.04
C ASN A 185 1.58 2.05 -19.46
N MET A 186 2.24 1.63 -18.37
CA MET A 186 1.99 0.37 -17.67
C MET A 186 0.96 0.47 -16.55
N LEU A 187 0.72 1.68 -16.02
CA LEU A 187 -0.27 2.00 -14.98
C LEU A 187 -1.63 2.35 -15.61
#